data_AF-A0A4U3CGI7-F1
#
_entry.id   AF-A0A4U3CGI7-F1
#
_cell.length_a   1.000
_cell.length_b   1.000
_cell.length_c   1.000
_cell.angle_alpha   90.00
_cell.angle_beta   90.00
_cell.angle_gamma   90.00
#
_symmetry.space_group_name_H-M   'P 1'
#
loop_
_entity.id
_entity.type
_entity.pdbx_description
1 polymer ?
#
loop_
_entity_poly.entity_id
_entity_poly.type
_entity_poly.pdbx_seq_one_letter_code
_entity_poly.pdbx_strand_id
1 'polypeptide(L)'
;MLQNLVDSYGGDTHRLLTDLADVIGASIAYVDRPTVEAHLERPLSDREWAATAQRFTAMAFDDHVGDAGNLRTDWIEDVLARAGVPGRGHTGQPVALPPWGGA
;
A
#
# COMPACT_ATOMS: atom_id res chain seq x y z
N MET A 1 -6.85 -25.88 -1.48
CA MET A 1 -7.12 -25.53 -0.07
C MET A 1 -7.15 -24.02 0.11
N LEU A 2 -6.07 -23.28 -0.18
CA LEU A 2 -6.14 -21.81 -0.26
C LEU A 2 -6.83 -21.32 -1.55
N GLN A 3 -6.50 -21.91 -2.70
CA GLN A 3 -7.13 -21.53 -3.97
C GLN A 3 -8.66 -21.69 -3.93
N ASN A 4 -9.18 -22.81 -3.42
CA ASN A 4 -10.63 -23.02 -3.28
C ASN A 4 -11.31 -21.96 -2.40
N LEU A 5 -10.61 -21.43 -1.38
CA LEU A 5 -11.11 -20.35 -0.55
C LEU A 5 -11.19 -19.06 -1.37
N VAL A 6 -10.11 -18.69 -2.09
CA VAL A 6 -10.12 -17.55 -3.01
C VAL A 6 -11.23 -17.68 -4.06
N ASP A 7 -11.41 -18.88 -4.63
CA ASP A 7 -12.44 -19.16 -5.64
C ASP A 7 -13.86 -19.05 -5.06
N SER A 8 -14.08 -19.41 -3.79
CA SER A 8 -15.39 -19.23 -3.13
C SER A 8 -15.78 -17.76 -2.94
N TYR A 9 -14.80 -16.86 -2.95
CA TYR A 9 -14.98 -15.41 -2.95
C TYR A 9 -14.99 -14.83 -4.38
N GLY A 10 -14.94 -15.67 -5.42
CA GLY A 10 -14.90 -15.23 -6.82
C GLY A 10 -13.63 -14.45 -7.19
N GLY A 11 -12.54 -14.65 -6.44
CA GLY A 11 -11.31 -13.86 -6.58
C GLY A 11 -11.35 -12.48 -5.92
N ASP A 12 -12.45 -12.11 -5.26
CA ASP A 12 -12.57 -10.86 -4.50
C ASP A 12 -11.72 -10.94 -3.22
N THR A 13 -10.45 -10.55 -3.38
CA THR A 13 -9.44 -10.64 -2.32
C THR A 13 -9.70 -9.60 -1.22
N HIS A 14 -10.29 -8.46 -1.55
CA HIS A 14 -10.70 -7.46 -0.56
C HIS A 14 -11.77 -8.06 0.36
N ARG A 15 -12.85 -8.60 -0.22
CA ARG A 15 -13.92 -9.23 0.56
C ARG A 15 -13.42 -10.42 1.39
N LEU A 16 -12.57 -11.27 0.81
CA LEU A 16 -11.95 -12.39 1.52
C LEU A 16 -11.20 -11.93 2.78
N LEU A 17 -10.37 -10.89 2.66
CA LEU A 17 -9.56 -10.39 3.77
C LEU A 17 -10.40 -9.64 4.80
N THR A 18 -11.43 -8.89 4.39
CA THR A 18 -12.37 -8.25 5.32
C THR A 18 -13.12 -9.28 6.17
N ASP A 19 -13.69 -10.32 5.54
CA ASP A 19 -14.39 -11.37 6.29
C ASP A 19 -13.44 -12.10 7.26
N LEU A 20 -12.19 -12.34 6.84
CA LEU A 20 -11.17 -12.95 7.70
C LEU A 20 -10.83 -12.03 8.90
N ALA A 21 -10.62 -10.74 8.65
CA ALA A 21 -10.35 -9.72 9.66
C ALA A 21 -11.45 -9.71 10.74
N ASP A 22 -12.72 -9.73 10.31
CA ASP A 22 -13.88 -9.75 11.19
C ASP A 22 -13.93 -11.03 12.06
N VAL A 23 -13.64 -12.19 11.46
CA VAL A 23 -13.64 -13.48 12.17
C VAL A 23 -12.55 -13.54 13.23
N ILE A 24 -11.35 -13.01 12.95
CA ILE A 24 -10.22 -13.07 13.89
C ILE A 24 -10.14 -11.85 14.82
N GLY A 25 -11.02 -10.85 14.63
CA GLY A 25 -11.02 -9.62 15.40
C GLY A 25 -9.74 -8.80 15.22
N ALA A 26 -9.20 -8.73 14.00
CA ALA A 26 -7.98 -7.99 13.71
C ALA A 26 -8.18 -6.96 12.60
N SER A 27 -7.44 -5.87 12.62
CA SER A 27 -7.33 -4.95 11.48
C SER A 27 -6.35 -5.51 10.46
N ILE A 28 -6.70 -5.47 9.17
CA ILE A 28 -5.84 -5.85 8.06
C ILE A 28 -5.58 -4.62 7.20
N ALA A 29 -4.30 -4.36 6.92
CA ALA A 29 -3.90 -3.42 5.90
C ALA A 29 -3.62 -4.16 4.59
N TYR A 30 -4.31 -3.78 3.52
CA TYR A 30 -4.27 -4.45 2.23
C TYR A 30 -4.03 -3.44 1.12
N VAL A 31 -3.06 -3.73 0.24
CA VAL A 31 -2.83 -3.01 -1.02
C VAL A 31 -2.58 -4.02 -2.11
N ASP A 32 -3.32 -3.85 -3.21
CA ASP A 32 -3.23 -4.72 -4.37
C ASP A 32 -2.66 -4.03 -5.60
N ARG A 33 -2.39 -4.85 -6.61
CA ARG A 33 -1.83 -4.40 -7.88
C ARG A 33 -2.74 -3.37 -8.55
N PRO A 34 -4.07 -3.56 -8.69
CA PRO A 34 -4.95 -2.54 -9.25
C PRO A 34 -4.87 -1.20 -8.52
N THR A 35 -4.76 -1.19 -7.19
CA THR A 35 -4.60 0.06 -6.41
C THR A 35 -3.31 0.78 -6.78
N VAL A 36 -2.18 0.07 -6.84
CA VAL A 36 -0.88 0.66 -7.20
C VAL A 36 -0.86 1.11 -8.66
N GLU A 37 -1.44 0.33 -9.57
CA GLU A 37 -1.53 0.68 -11.00
C GLU A 37 -2.43 1.90 -11.24
N ALA A 38 -3.53 2.02 -10.49
CA ALA A 38 -4.39 3.20 -10.51
C ALA A 38 -3.65 4.44 -9.99
N HIS A 39 -2.89 4.30 -8.89
CA HIS A 39 -2.04 5.38 -8.37
C HIS A 39 -1.00 5.84 -9.39
N LEU A 40 -0.35 4.89 -10.07
CA LEU A 40 0.66 5.13 -11.10
C LEU A 40 0.08 5.61 -12.43
N GLU A 41 -1.22 5.44 -12.66
CA GLU A 41 -1.89 5.62 -13.96
C GLU A 41 -1.24 4.80 -15.10
N ARG A 42 -0.62 3.66 -14.74
CA ARG A 42 -0.02 2.72 -15.69
C ARG A 42 0.00 1.29 -15.13
N PRO A 43 -0.02 0.26 -15.99
CA PRO A 43 0.22 -1.10 -15.55
C PRO A 43 1.66 -1.29 -15.08
N LEU A 44 1.83 -2.18 -14.10
CA LEU A 44 3.13 -2.69 -13.67
C LEU A 44 3.46 -3.94 -14.47
N SER A 45 4.73 -4.18 -14.73
CA SER A 45 5.20 -5.52 -15.12
C SER A 45 5.18 -6.47 -13.91
N ASP A 46 5.15 -7.77 -14.16
CA ASP A 46 5.17 -8.77 -13.07
C ASP A 46 6.43 -8.66 -12.20
N ARG A 47 7.56 -8.26 -12.80
CA ARG A 47 8.80 -8.01 -12.07
C ARG A 47 8.70 -6.78 -11.18
N GLU A 48 8.14 -5.67 -11.68
CA GLU A 48 7.93 -4.48 -10.86
C GLU A 48 6.95 -4.77 -9.73
N TRP A 49 5.84 -5.46 -10.02
CA TRP A 49 4.88 -5.86 -8.99
C TRP A 49 5.52 -6.75 -7.93
N ALA A 50 6.28 -7.78 -8.32
CA ALA A 50 6.95 -8.66 -7.37
C ALA A 50 7.93 -7.89 -6.46
N ALA A 51 8.69 -6.94 -7.03
CA ALA A 51 9.61 -6.09 -6.26
C ALA A 51 8.86 -5.17 -5.29
N THR A 52 7.77 -4.54 -5.73
CA THR A 52 6.92 -3.65 -4.91
C THR A 52 6.21 -4.42 -3.80
N ALA A 53 5.60 -5.57 -4.13
CA ALA A 53 4.82 -6.36 -3.18
C ALA A 53 5.64 -6.85 -1.98
N GLN A 54 6.93 -7.14 -2.18
CA GLN A 54 7.84 -7.52 -1.09
C GLN A 54 8.15 -6.38 -0.11
N ARG A 55 7.85 -5.13 -0.48
CA ARG A 55 8.09 -3.95 0.36
C ARG A 55 6.87 -3.52 1.16
N PHE A 56 5.68 -4.08 0.86
CA PHE A 56 4.52 -3.97 1.74
C PHE A 56 4.76 -4.82 2.98
N THR A 57 5.02 -4.17 4.11
CA THR A 57 5.20 -4.83 5.40
C THR A 57 4.20 -4.27 6.38
N ALA A 58 3.65 -5.11 7.27
CA ALA A 58 2.68 -4.69 8.27
C ALA A 58 3.20 -3.52 9.12
N MET A 59 4.47 -3.53 9.50
CA MET A 59 5.10 -2.42 10.24
C MET A 59 5.09 -1.11 9.46
N ALA A 60 5.29 -1.14 8.14
CA ALA A 60 5.23 0.06 7.32
C ALA A 60 3.80 0.60 7.17
N PHE A 61 2.76 -0.22 7.38
CA PHE A 61 1.38 0.25 7.36
C PHE A 61 1.00 0.97 8.66
N ASP A 62 1.38 0.42 9.82
CA ASP A 62 1.05 1.00 11.12
C ASP A 62 1.59 2.42 11.27
N ASP A 63 2.76 2.72 10.71
CA ASP A 63 3.36 4.06 10.69
C ASP A 63 2.56 5.09 9.85
N HIS A 64 1.67 4.62 8.97
CA HIS A 64 0.94 5.47 8.01
C HIS A 64 -0.58 5.46 8.21
N VAL A 65 -1.08 4.67 9.17
CA VAL A 65 -2.46 4.74 9.67
C VAL A 65 -2.45 5.56 10.95
N GLY A 66 -2.71 6.86 10.84
CA GLY A 66 -2.89 7.72 12.01
C GLY A 66 -4.16 7.38 12.79
N ASP A 67 -4.22 7.81 14.06
CA ASP A 67 -5.27 7.57 15.08
C ASP A 67 -6.72 7.93 14.66
N ALA A 68 -6.91 8.46 13.44
CA ALA A 68 -8.21 8.80 12.85
C ALA A 68 -8.33 8.40 11.35
N GLY A 69 -7.68 7.30 10.93
CA GLY A 69 -8.07 6.55 9.73
C GLY A 69 -7.80 7.20 8.37
N ASN A 70 -6.89 8.17 8.27
CA ASN A 70 -6.55 8.78 6.99
C ASN A 70 -5.34 8.07 6.35
N LEU A 71 -5.59 7.22 5.35
CA LEU A 71 -4.56 6.55 4.55
C LEU A 71 -3.79 7.60 3.73
N ARG A 72 -2.52 7.85 4.04
CA ARG A 72 -1.70 8.73 3.19
C ARG A 72 -1.19 7.96 1.96
N THR A 73 -1.42 8.50 0.77
CA THR A 73 -1.00 7.90 -0.52
C THR A 73 0.47 8.16 -0.85
N ASP A 74 1.13 9.08 -0.15
CA ASP A 74 2.58 9.36 -0.27
C ASP A 74 3.45 8.17 0.16
N TRP A 75 2.93 7.31 1.03
CA TRP A 75 3.56 6.06 1.41
C TRP A 75 3.75 5.10 0.22
N ILE A 76 2.80 5.04 -0.73
CA ILE A 76 2.93 4.20 -1.93
C ILE A 76 4.16 4.65 -2.74
N GLU A 77 4.44 5.95 -2.81
CA GLU A 77 5.65 6.47 -3.48
C GLU A 77 6.95 6.05 -2.77
N ASP A 78 6.98 6.01 -1.44
CA ASP A 78 8.15 5.51 -0.69
C ASP A 78 8.36 4.00 -0.92
N VAL A 79 7.29 3.20 -0.94
CA VAL A 79 7.36 1.77 -1.28
C VAL A 79 7.93 1.56 -2.69
N LEU A 80 7.43 2.30 -3.68
CA LEU A 80 7.89 2.24 -5.07
C LEU A 80 9.37 2.63 -5.19
N ALA A 81 9.79 3.71 -4.51
CA ALA A 81 11.18 4.15 -4.49
C ALA A 81 12.11 3.08 -3.92
N ARG A 82 11.73 2.44 -2.80
CA ARG A 82 12.51 1.34 -2.19
C ARG A 82 12.57 0.09 -3.06
N ALA A 83 11.57 -0.12 -3.93
CA ALA A 83 11.55 -1.19 -4.92
C ALA A 83 12.31 -0.85 -6.21
N GLY A 84 12.78 0.40 -6.37
CA GLY A 84 13.40 0.88 -7.60
C GLY A 84 12.42 1.00 -8.77
N VAL A 85 11.12 1.08 -8.48
CA VAL A 85 10.06 1.24 -9.49
C VAL A 85 9.75 2.73 -9.66
N PRO A 86 9.73 3.26 -10.89
CA PRO A 86 9.35 4.65 -11.12
C PRO A 86 7.92 4.92 -10.65
N GLY A 87 7.80 5.81 -9.67
CA GLY A 87 6.53 6.33 -9.15
C GLY A 87 5.94 7.43 -10.02
N ARG A 88 4.82 8.01 -9.58
CA ARG A 88 4.18 9.14 -10.29
C ARG A 88 4.95 10.45 -10.08
N GLY A 89 5.84 10.47 -9.08
CA GLY A 89 6.56 11.67 -8.67
C GLY A 89 5.69 12.52 -7.75
N HIS A 90 6.31 13.22 -6.81
CA HIS A 90 5.63 14.12 -5.89
C HIS A 90 5.04 15.32 -6.65
N THR A 91 3.84 15.19 -7.21
CA THR A 91 3.05 16.33 -7.62
C THR A 91 2.49 17.01 -6.36
N GLY A 92 3.33 17.83 -5.73
CA GLY A 92 2.90 18.99 -4.95
C GLY A 92 2.67 18.79 -3.45
N GLN A 93 3.73 18.58 -2.66
CA GLN A 93 3.85 19.26 -1.36
C GLN A 93 5.31 19.70 -1.15
N PRO A 94 5.58 20.96 -0.77
CA PRO A 94 6.87 21.33 -0.25
C PRO A 94 7.13 20.47 0.98
N VAL A 95 8.26 19.76 1.01
CA VAL A 95 8.83 19.28 2.26
C VAL A 95 8.95 20.51 3.16
N ALA A 96 8.15 20.58 4.21
CA ALA A 96 8.33 21.58 5.25
C ALA A 96 9.70 21.31 5.87
N LEU A 97 10.69 22.12 5.50
CA LEU A 97 11.97 22.12 6.18
C LEU A 97 11.72 22.41 7.66
N PRO A 98 12.30 21.63 8.60
CA PRO A 98 12.15 21.89 10.02
C PRO A 98 12.72 23.30 10.34
N PRO A 99 12.07 24.09 11.20
CA PRO A 99 12.54 25.44 11.51
C PRO A 99 13.67 25.38 12.53
N TRP A 100 14.88 25.03 12.09
CA TRP A 100 16.07 25.11 12.96
C TRP A 100 17.24 25.71 12.18
N GLY A 101 17.59 26.95 12.54
CA GLY A 101 18.78 27.61 12.03
C GLY A 101 18.74 29.14 12.08
N GLY A 102 18.40 29.73 13.23
CA GLY A 102 18.65 31.15 13.51
C GLY A 102 19.67 31.24 14.64
N ALA A 103 20.82 31.85 14.32
CA ALA A 103 21.95 32.10 15.21
C ALA A 103 21.61 33.03 16.38
#